data_AF-A0A2E9A9Y2-F1
#
_entry.id   AF-A0A2E9A9Y2-F1
#
_cell.length_a   1.000
_cell.length_b   1.000
_cell.length_c   1.000
_cell.angle_alpha   90.00
_cell.angle_beta   90.00
_cell.angle_gamma   90.00
#
_symmetry.space_group_name_H-M   'P 1'
#
loop_
_entity.id
_entity.type
_entity.pdbx_description
1 polymer ?
#
loop_
_entity_poly.entity_id
_entity_poly.type
_entity_poly.pdbx_seq_one_letter_code
_entity_poly.pdbx_strand_id
1 'polypeptide(L)'
;MRWLRQGLTLLLAVGAVAAGGLFSLQNIQEIPLDLIVVQLPAQPVAIWILAALAAGVVIGLGAGTLPALRRSATIRRLRKQRDRLLAAAEKGTGLDSQ
;
A
#
# COMPACT_ATOMS: atom_id res chain seq x y z
N MET A 1 -8.21 -17.30 -4.20
CA MET A 1 -7.78 -16.31 -3.16
C MET A 1 -7.66 -14.87 -3.66
N ARG A 2 -7.06 -14.59 -4.84
CA ARG A 2 -6.86 -13.20 -5.32
C ARG A 2 -8.18 -12.44 -5.55
N TRP A 3 -9.15 -13.10 -6.18
CA TRP A 3 -10.50 -12.57 -6.43
C TRP A 3 -11.29 -12.26 -5.15
N LEU A 4 -11.26 -13.16 -4.16
CA LEU A 4 -11.91 -12.92 -2.87
C LEU A 4 -11.27 -11.73 -2.14
N ARG A 5 -9.93 -11.64 -2.16
CA ARG A 5 -9.20 -10.53 -1.55
C ARG A 5 -9.52 -9.21 -2.25
N GLN A 6 -9.55 -9.20 -3.59
CA GLN A 6 -9.92 -8.02 -4.38
C GLN A 6 -11.38 -7.60 -4.16
N GLY A 7 -12.31 -8.55 -4.11
CA GLY A 7 -13.72 -8.29 -3.82
C GLY A 7 -13.91 -7.71 -2.42
N LEU A 8 -13.25 -8.28 -1.41
CA LEU A 8 -13.28 -7.75 -0.05
C LEU A 8 -12.67 -6.34 0.03
N THR A 9 -11.54 -6.09 -0.63
CA THR A 9 -10.93 -4.76 -0.68
C THR A 9 -11.86 -3.74 -1.35
N LEU A 10 -12.51 -4.12 -2.46
CA LEU A 10 -13.47 -3.25 -3.15
C LEU A 10 -14.68 -2.95 -2.25
N LEU A 11 -15.23 -3.98 -1.61
CA LEU A 11 -16.36 -3.84 -0.68
C LEU A 11 -16.02 -2.90 0.47
N LEU A 12 -14.83 -3.07 1.08
CA LEU A 12 -14.35 -2.20 2.15
C LEU A 12 -14.12 -0.76 1.66
N ALA A 13 -13.56 -0.58 0.46
CA ALA A 13 -13.35 0.74 -0.10
C ALA A 13 -14.69 1.47 -0.37
N VAL A 14 -15.64 0.79 -1.00
CA VAL A 14 -16.99 1.35 -1.26
C VAL A 14 -17.71 1.63 0.06
N GLY A 15 -17.65 0.70 1.01
CA GLY A 15 -18.22 0.87 2.34
C GLY A 15 -17.62 2.07 3.07
N ALA A 16 -16.29 2.26 3.01
CA ALA A 16 -15.61 3.39 3.60
C ALA A 16 -16.02 4.73 2.97
N VAL A 17 -16.18 4.79 1.64
CA VAL A 17 -16.66 5.99 0.94
C VAL A 17 -18.10 6.31 1.33
N ALA A 18 -18.99 5.31 1.33
CA ALA A 18 -20.38 5.49 1.70
C ALA A 18 -20.54 5.93 3.16
N ALA A 19 -19.84 5.25 4.07
CA ALA A 19 -19.84 5.59 5.50
C ALA A 19 -19.24 6.98 5.74
N GLY A 20 -18.12 7.32 5.09
CA GLY A 20 -17.51 8.64 5.18
C GLY A 20 -18.41 9.76 4.67
N GLY A 21 -19.07 9.56 3.52
CA GLY A 21 -20.03 10.51 2.97
C GLY A 21 -21.24 10.70 3.88
N LEU A 22 -21.86 9.61 4.36
CA LEU A 22 -22.99 9.69 5.29
C LEU A 22 -22.59 10.34 6.62
N PHE A 23 -21.41 10.01 7.14
CA PHE A 23 -20.86 10.62 8.33
C PHE A 23 -20.69 12.13 8.14
N SER A 24 -20.15 12.55 6.99
CA SER A 24 -19.98 13.97 6.69
C SER A 24 -21.29 14.74 6.61
N LEU A 25 -22.35 14.13 6.08
CA LEU A 25 -23.67 14.75 5.98
C LEU A 25 -24.33 14.94 7.35
N GLN A 26 -24.13 14.00 8.28
CA GLN A 26 -24.75 14.08 9.61
C GLN A 26 -23.92 14.84 10.65
N ASN A 27 -22.61 15.01 10.43
CA ASN A 27 -21.68 15.56 11.41
C ASN A 27 -21.06 16.88 10.93
N ILE A 28 -21.92 17.89 10.80
CA ILE A 28 -21.54 19.25 10.36
C ILE A 28 -21.05 20.11 11.54
N GLN A 29 -21.25 19.64 12.78
CA GLN A 29 -20.81 20.36 13.98
C GLN A 29 -19.30 20.63 13.96
N GLU A 30 -18.95 21.89 14.14
CA GLU A 30 -17.55 22.34 14.19
C GLU A 30 -16.97 22.09 15.57
N ILE A 31 -15.90 21.30 15.63
CA ILE A 31 -15.20 20.97 16.86
C ILE A 31 -13.70 21.24 16.67
N PRO A 32 -13.06 21.99 17.59
CA PRO A 32 -11.61 22.14 17.57
C PRO A 32 -10.95 20.80 17.90
N LEU A 33 -9.90 20.44 17.16
CA LEU A 33 -9.16 19.20 17.40
C LEU A 33 -7.93 19.50 18.25
N ASP A 34 -7.87 18.90 19.43
CA ASP A 34 -6.74 19.01 20.35
C ASP A 34 -5.85 17.76 20.23
N LEU A 35 -4.60 17.94 19.80
CA LEU A 35 -3.61 16.88 19.66
C LEU A 35 -2.64 16.84 20.85
N ILE A 36 -3.04 17.39 22.01
CA ILE A 36 -2.25 17.50 23.24
C ILE A 36 -1.10 18.52 23.12
N VAL A 37 -0.35 18.50 22.00
CA VAL A 37 0.77 19.39 21.72
C VAL A 37 0.33 20.59 20.87
N VAL A 38 -0.66 20.41 20.01
CA VAL A 38 -1.16 21.44 19.09
C VAL A 38 -2.67 21.40 19.04
N GLN A 39 -3.29 22.59 19.06
CA GLN A 39 -4.72 22.75 18.89
C GLN A 39 -5.00 23.27 17.48
N LEU A 40 -5.81 22.53 16.74
CA LEU A 40 -6.19 22.84 15.38
C LEU A 40 -7.49 23.64 15.34
N PRO A 41 -7.69 24.47 14.30
CA PRO A 41 -8.89 25.31 14.18
C PRO A 41 -10.16 24.47 14.17
N ALA A 42 -11.27 25.08 14.63
CA ALA A 42 -12.57 24.45 14.57
C ALA A 42 -12.94 24.14 13.11
N GLN A 43 -13.28 22.89 12.87
CA GLN A 43 -13.72 22.36 11.58
C GLN A 43 -14.77 21.27 11.84
N PRO A 44 -15.62 20.94 10.85
CA PRO A 44 -16.52 19.81 10.97
C PRO A 44 -15.78 18.54 11.38
N VAL A 45 -16.29 17.80 12.37
CA VAL A 45 -15.68 16.54 12.85
C VAL A 45 -15.41 15.57 11.71
N ALA A 46 -16.28 15.58 10.70
CA ALA A 46 -16.11 14.83 9.46
C ALA A 46 -14.73 14.99 8.81
N ILE A 47 -14.22 16.22 8.74
CA ILE A 47 -12.93 16.50 8.11
C ILE A 47 -11.81 15.80 8.86
N TRP A 48 -11.82 15.86 10.20
CA TRP A 48 -10.80 15.21 11.03
C TRP A 48 -10.80 13.70 10.87
N ILE A 49 -11.97 13.07 10.91
CA ILE A 49 -12.10 11.62 10.78
C ILE A 49 -11.72 11.17 9.35
N LEU A 50 -12.18 11.88 8.32
CA LEU A 50 -11.85 11.57 6.94
C LEU A 50 -10.35 11.77 6.65
N ALA A 51 -9.73 12.82 7.20
CA ALA A 51 -8.30 13.05 7.10
C ALA A 51 -7.49 11.93 7.77
N ALA A 52 -7.88 11.51 8.99
CA ALA A 52 -7.24 10.40 9.69
C ALA A 52 -7.38 9.08 8.92
N LEU A 53 -8.56 8.80 8.36
CA LEU A 53 -8.79 7.64 7.50
C LEU A 53 -7.90 7.68 6.25
N ALA A 54 -7.85 8.82 5.55
CA ALA A 54 -7.01 8.99 4.37
C ALA A 54 -5.52 8.80 4.71
N ALA A 55 -5.05 9.38 5.82
CA ALA A 55 -3.69 9.19 6.30
C ALA A 55 -3.38 7.71 6.58
N GLY A 56 -4.28 7.01 7.27
CA GLY A 56 -4.14 5.58 7.54
C GLY A 56 -4.07 4.74 6.26
N VAL A 57 -4.89 5.05 5.25
CA VAL A 57 -4.84 4.38 3.93
C VAL A 57 -3.49 4.61 3.24
N VAL A 58 -3.01 5.85 3.21
CA VAL A 58 -1.70 6.18 2.60
C VAL A 58 -0.57 5.43 3.30
N ILE A 59 -0.56 5.42 4.63
CA ILE A 59 0.45 4.70 5.42
C ILE A 59 0.38 3.20 5.14
N GLY A 60 -0.82 2.61 5.17
CA GLY A 60 -1.02 1.18 4.93
C GLY A 60 -0.60 0.75 3.52
N LEU A 61 -0.97 1.53 2.50
CA LEU A 61 -0.55 1.30 1.12
C LEU A 61 0.96 1.44 0.98
N GLY A 62 1.58 2.45 1.59
CA GLY A 62 3.02 2.61 1.61
C GLY A 62 3.74 1.41 2.25
N ALA A 63 3.26 0.96 3.41
CA ALA A 63 3.83 -0.20 4.11
C ALA A 63 3.76 -1.49 3.30
N GLY A 64 2.71 -1.70 2.49
CA GLY A 64 2.56 -2.89 1.66
C GLY A 64 3.27 -2.83 0.31
N THR A 65 3.22 -1.67 -0.37
CA THR A 65 3.69 -1.54 -1.77
C THR A 65 5.21 -1.41 -1.87
N LEU A 66 5.86 -0.65 -0.98
CA LEU A 66 7.31 -0.45 -1.03
C LEU A 66 8.09 -1.77 -0.90
N PRO A 67 7.81 -2.65 0.09
CA PRO A 67 8.49 -3.95 0.19
C PRO A 67 8.18 -4.87 -0.98
N ALA A 68 6.95 -4.85 -1.51
CA ALA A 68 6.57 -5.68 -2.66
C ALA A 68 7.35 -5.29 -3.94
N LEU A 69 7.54 -3.99 -4.17
CA LEU A 69 8.37 -3.47 -5.27
C LEU A 69 9.84 -3.87 -5.10
N ARG A 70 10.39 -3.71 -3.88
CA ARG A 70 11.76 -4.14 -3.55
C ARG A 70 11.95 -5.64 -3.80
N ARG A 71 11.03 -6.48 -3.33
CA ARG A 71 11.05 -7.93 -3.57
C ARG A 71 11.04 -8.27 -5.06
N SER A 72 10.17 -7.63 -5.83
CA SER A 72 10.07 -7.84 -7.28
C SER A 72 11.38 -7.48 -8.00
N ALA A 73 12.02 -6.37 -7.60
CA ALA A 73 13.31 -5.96 -8.15
C ALA A 73 14.42 -6.96 -7.80
N THR A 74 14.48 -7.42 -6.54
CA THR A 74 15.45 -8.43 -6.10
C THR A 74 15.28 -9.75 -6.85
N ILE A 75 14.03 -10.23 -6.99
CA ILE A 75 13.73 -11.45 -7.76
C ILE A 75 14.21 -11.31 -9.20
N ARG A 76 13.98 -10.16 -9.85
CA ARG A 76 14.42 -9.92 -11.23
C ARG A 76 15.96 -9.92 -11.35
N ARG A 77 16.66 -9.35 -10.37
CA ARG A 77 18.14 -9.34 -10.33
C ARG A 77 18.70 -10.76 -10.14
N LEU A 78 18.14 -11.51 -9.19
CA LEU A 78 18.57 -12.88 -8.90
C LEU A 78 18.34 -13.81 -10.10
N ARG A 79 17.22 -13.66 -10.82
CA ARG A 79 16.98 -14.41 -12.08
C ARG A 79 18.06 -14.14 -13.13
N LYS A 80 18.38 -12.87 -13.38
CA LYS A 80 19.46 -12.51 -14.33
C LYS A 80 20.83 -13.07 -13.93
N GLN A 81 21.14 -13.11 -12.64
CA GLN A 81 22.39 -13.70 -12.15
C GLN A 81 22.41 -15.22 -12.36
N ARG A 82 21.29 -15.90 -12.06
CA ARG A 82 21.13 -17.33 -12.32
C ARG A 82 21.35 -17.66 -13.80
N ASP A 83 20.72 -16.92 -14.71
CA ASP A 83 20.83 -17.16 -16.15
C ASP A 83 22.28 -17.00 -16.64
N ARG A 84 23.00 -15.99 -16.13
CA ARG A 84 24.42 -15.76 -16.46
C ARG A 84 25.32 -16.89 -15.96
N LEU A 85 25.10 -17.36 -14.73
CA LEU A 85 25.89 -18.44 -14.16
C LEU A 85 25.66 -19.77 -14.89
N LEU A 86 24.42 -20.06 -15.28
CA LEU A 86 24.10 -21.24 -16.09
C LEU A 86 24.80 -21.17 -17.46
N ALA A 87 24.74 -20.02 -18.14
CA ALA A 87 25.43 -19.84 -19.43
C ALA A 87 26.96 -19.94 -19.32
N ALA A 88 27.55 -19.50 -18.21
CA ALA A 88 28.98 -19.65 -17.95
C ALA A 88 29.37 -21.11 -17.67
N ALA A 89 28.53 -21.84 -16.94
CA ALA A 89 28.73 -23.26 -16.67
C ALA A 89 28.69 -24.09 -17.96
N GLU A 90 27.67 -23.89 -18.82
CA GLU A 90 27.57 -24.57 -20.12
C GLU A 90 28.79 -24.30 -21.02
N LYS A 91 29.29 -23.06 -21.04
CA LYS A 91 30.51 -22.73 -21.79
C LYS A 91 31.76 -23.44 -21.24
N GLY A 92 31.90 -23.54 -19.93
CA GLY A 92 33.02 -24.25 -19.30
C GLY A 92 33.03 -25.75 -19.60
N THR A 93 31.86 -26.40 -19.57
CA THR A 93 31.77 -27.86 -19.85
C THR A 93 32.02 -28.22 -21.32
N GLY A 94 31.71 -27.30 -22.25
CA GLY A 94 32.00 -27.47 -23.67
C GLY A 94 33.47 -27.26 -24.07
N LEU A 95 34.25 -26.61 -23.21
CA LEU A 95 35.70 -26.43 -23.38
C LEU A 95 36.51 -27.62 -22.87
N ASP A 96 36.03 -28.30 -21.82
CA ASP A 96 36.69 -29.49 -21.24
C ASP A 96 36.42 -30.79 -22.05
N SER A 97 35.55 -30.75 -23.05
CA SER A 97 35.15 -31.90 -23.88
C SER A 97 35.72 -31.89 -25.31
N GLN A 98 36.63 -30.94 -25.61
CA GLN A 98 37.46 -30.93 -26.82
C GLN A 98 38.93 -31.15 -26.48
#